data_AF-A0A165B512-F1
#
_entry.id   AF-A0A165B512-F1
#
_cell.length_a   1.000
_cell.length_b   1.000
_cell.length_c   1.000
_cell.angle_alpha   90.00
_cell.angle_beta   90.00
_cell.angle_gamma   90.00
#
_symmetry.space_group_name_H-M   'P 1'
#
loop_
_entity.id
_entity.type
_entity.pdbx_description
1 polymer ?
#
loop_
_entity_poly.entity_id
_entity_poly.type
_entity_poly.pdbx_seq_one_letter_code
_entity_poly.pdbx_strand_id
1 'polypeptide(L)'
;MCKSLDTLRLDIPVDLPLSRLLSLICTNTALRRLELHFPKVSEVPDIASHPWADVTTLPDVPVQNTVAICEVVSGDLDGWDSADVDFRLRHEQILFRALATQHIRLLTITCSPRTLDVAESLLRDMSTLRHVELRPAEVKVEDDRGFIKLFHRADTLLTNVLAPSMDHVYTLRLSILEWTSFNWGIFGCLEELQLDGTVSQSHEMRRAVGCPSLRRVTFLLSRYGAHDWDIEDSSPEHDEDALVAIALALTVGRLDAWPRPLQQLTITGDCITRDFTFDTRHTSLVSQIQLTTRPGPSRFDGAIKTLREAYA
;
A
#
# COMPACT_ATOMS: atom_id res chain seq x y z
N MET A 1 -30.25 24.54 6.70
CA MET A 1 -29.08 23.79 7.19
C MET A 1 -29.40 22.30 7.12
N CYS A 2 -28.77 21.57 6.20
CA CYS A 2 -28.83 20.09 6.19
C CYS A 2 -28.04 19.56 7.39
N LYS A 3 -28.72 19.20 8.48
CA LYS A 3 -28.09 18.68 9.71
C LYS A 3 -27.84 17.16 9.66
N SER A 4 -28.11 16.51 8.54
CA SER A 4 -28.22 15.04 8.47
C SER A 4 -27.73 14.49 7.14
N LEU A 5 -26.72 15.11 6.56
CA LEU A 5 -26.17 14.64 5.29
C LEU A 5 -25.17 13.53 5.59
N ASP A 6 -25.62 12.28 5.37
CA ASP A 6 -24.86 11.05 5.60
C ASP A 6 -23.82 10.80 4.50
N THR A 7 -24.20 11.12 3.25
CA THR A 7 -23.34 11.01 2.07
C THR A 7 -23.22 12.35 1.37
N LEU A 8 -21.98 12.79 1.15
CA LEU A 8 -21.66 13.98 0.35
C LEU A 8 -20.91 13.56 -0.90
N ARG A 9 -21.46 13.87 -2.07
CA ARG A 9 -20.75 13.73 -3.34
C ARG A 9 -20.63 15.09 -3.99
N LEU A 10 -19.40 15.48 -4.32
CA LEU A 10 -19.11 16.79 -4.90
C LEU A 10 -18.08 16.67 -6.02
N ASP A 11 -18.41 17.31 -7.14
CA ASP A 11 -17.42 17.74 -8.11
C ASP A 11 -16.80 19.04 -7.58
N ILE A 12 -15.51 19.01 -7.26
CA ILE A 12 -14.79 20.13 -6.65
C ILE A 12 -14.21 21.00 -7.76
N PRO A 13 -14.74 22.23 -7.96
CA PRO A 13 -14.13 23.17 -8.88
C PRO A 13 -12.88 23.78 -8.25
N VAL A 14 -11.96 24.25 -9.09
CA VAL A 14 -10.66 24.78 -8.66
C VAL A 14 -10.78 26.07 -7.82
N ASP A 15 -11.86 26.82 -8.00
CA ASP A 15 -12.15 28.05 -7.27
C ASP A 15 -12.85 27.83 -5.92
N LEU A 16 -13.17 26.58 -5.56
CA LEU A 16 -13.82 26.28 -4.28
C LEU A 16 -12.88 26.59 -3.11
N PRO A 17 -13.30 27.43 -2.14
CA PRO A 17 -12.50 27.63 -0.93
C PRO A 17 -12.43 26.35 -0.10
N LEU A 18 -11.24 25.74 -0.01
CA LEU A 18 -11.04 24.48 0.69
C LEU A 18 -11.39 24.60 2.19
N SER A 19 -11.19 25.76 2.81
CA SER A 19 -11.58 26.00 4.20
C SER A 19 -13.09 25.82 4.43
N ARG A 20 -13.93 26.16 3.45
CA ARG A 20 -15.38 25.97 3.53
C ARG A 20 -15.76 24.51 3.38
N LEU A 21 -15.11 23.79 2.46
CA LEU A 21 -15.30 22.35 2.29
C LEU A 21 -14.88 21.62 3.56
N LEU A 22 -13.68 21.90 4.07
CA LEU A 22 -13.19 21.35 5.33
C LEU A 22 -14.14 21.72 6.46
N SER A 23 -14.54 22.99 6.63
CA SER A 23 -15.51 23.38 7.67
C SER A 23 -16.82 22.60 7.58
N LEU A 24 -17.36 22.36 6.38
CA LEU A 24 -18.56 21.55 6.19
C LEU A 24 -18.33 20.10 6.59
N ILE A 25 -17.19 19.51 6.16
CA ILE A 25 -16.78 18.16 6.56
C ILE A 25 -16.59 18.07 8.07
N CYS A 26 -16.02 19.10 8.70
CA CYS A 26 -15.69 19.22 10.13
C CYS A 26 -16.89 19.53 11.03
N THR A 27 -17.96 20.10 10.50
CA THR A 27 -19.15 20.47 11.31
C THR A 27 -20.29 19.49 11.14
N ASN A 28 -20.23 18.61 10.13
CA ASN A 28 -21.23 17.58 9.89
C ASN A 28 -20.84 16.25 10.56
N THR A 29 -21.30 16.03 11.79
CA THR A 29 -21.07 14.80 12.56
C THR A 29 -21.82 13.58 12.03
N ALA A 30 -22.82 13.78 11.16
CA ALA A 30 -23.59 12.72 10.54
C ALA A 30 -22.94 12.21 9.25
N LEU A 31 -21.93 12.91 8.71
CA LEU A 31 -21.28 12.53 7.46
C LEU A 31 -20.48 11.23 7.64
N ARG A 32 -20.89 10.17 6.94
CA ARG A 32 -20.22 8.87 6.93
C ARG A 32 -19.46 8.62 5.65
N ARG A 33 -19.96 9.14 4.52
CA ARG A 33 -19.38 8.92 3.19
C ARG A 33 -19.13 10.23 2.47
N LEU A 34 -17.93 10.36 1.92
CA LEU A 34 -17.49 11.53 1.18
C LEU A 34 -16.90 11.11 -0.16
N GLU A 35 -17.49 11.54 -1.27
CA GLU A 35 -17.02 11.32 -2.63
C GLU A 35 -16.61 12.66 -3.25
N LEU A 36 -15.31 12.83 -3.49
CA LEU A 36 -14.74 14.06 -4.04
C LEU A 36 -14.15 13.78 -5.42
N HIS A 37 -14.68 14.49 -6.41
CA HIS A 37 -14.31 14.33 -7.80
C HIS A 37 -13.66 15.63 -8.27
N PHE A 38 -12.52 15.55 -8.94
CA PHE A 38 -11.82 16.71 -9.50
C PHE A 38 -11.97 16.67 -11.03
N PRO A 39 -13.07 17.21 -11.59
CA PRO A 39 -13.45 16.95 -12.98
C PRO A 39 -12.54 17.63 -14.02
N LYS A 40 -11.93 18.78 -13.70
CA LYS A 40 -11.03 19.54 -14.60
C LYS A 40 -10.07 20.41 -13.80
N VAL A 41 -8.81 20.45 -14.22
CA VAL A 41 -7.84 21.43 -13.73
C VAL A 41 -7.94 22.68 -14.61
N SER A 42 -8.23 23.83 -14.01
CA SER A 42 -8.21 25.15 -14.66
C SER A 42 -6.96 25.90 -14.22
N GLU A 43 -6.33 26.65 -15.14
CA GLU A 43 -5.29 27.61 -14.79
C GLU A 43 -5.80 28.55 -13.70
N VAL A 44 -5.17 28.53 -12.53
CA VAL A 44 -5.37 29.57 -11.53
C VAL A 44 -4.33 30.66 -11.82
N PRO A 45 -4.73 31.82 -12.36
CA PRO A 45 -3.78 32.90 -12.62
C PRO A 45 -3.12 33.36 -11.32
N ASP A 46 -1.83 33.68 -11.39
CA ASP A 46 -0.93 34.07 -10.28
C ASP A 46 -1.32 35.35 -9.50
N ILE A 47 -2.52 35.91 -9.70
CA ILE A 47 -2.84 37.31 -9.37
C ILE A 47 -3.91 37.47 -8.27
N ALA A 48 -4.21 36.44 -7.47
CA ALA A 48 -5.06 36.63 -6.28
C ALA A 48 -4.71 35.63 -5.18
N SER A 49 -4.93 36.03 -3.93
CA SER A 49 -4.95 35.16 -2.75
C SER A 49 -5.66 33.84 -3.09
N HIS A 50 -4.90 32.76 -3.21
CA HIS A 50 -5.45 31.49 -3.67
C HIS A 50 -6.55 31.02 -2.70
N PRO A 51 -7.66 30.45 -3.20
CA PRO A 51 -8.78 29.98 -2.36
C PRO A 51 -8.42 28.86 -1.38
N TRP A 52 -7.20 28.30 -1.47
CA TRP A 52 -6.61 27.30 -0.56
C TRP A 52 -5.48 27.84 0.32
N ALA A 53 -5.05 29.10 0.15
CA ALA A 53 -4.00 29.70 0.95
C ALA A 53 -4.40 29.78 2.44
N ASP A 54 -5.70 29.92 2.70
CA ASP A 54 -6.30 29.84 4.03
C ASP A 54 -6.06 28.49 4.72
N VAL A 55 -6.00 27.38 3.99
CA VAL A 55 -5.77 26.04 4.55
C VAL A 55 -4.29 25.75 4.80
N THR A 56 -3.37 26.31 4.01
CA THR A 56 -1.92 26.17 4.27
C THR A 56 -1.45 26.78 5.59
N THR A 57 -2.29 27.61 6.21
CA THR A 57 -2.04 28.24 7.51
C THR A 57 -2.84 27.61 8.65
N LEU A 58 -3.72 26.66 8.35
CA LEU A 58 -4.44 25.91 9.38
C LEU A 58 -3.43 25.00 10.09
N PRO A 59 -3.34 25.06 11.42
CA PRO A 59 -2.52 24.10 12.16
C PRO A 59 -3.00 22.68 11.84
N ASP A 60 -2.12 21.69 11.98
CA ASP A 60 -2.44 20.25 11.93
C ASP A 60 -3.35 19.88 13.12
N VAL A 61 -4.54 20.45 13.15
CA VAL A 61 -5.54 20.20 14.17
C VAL A 61 -6.29 18.97 13.73
N PRO A 62 -6.24 17.86 14.50
CA PRO A 62 -7.07 16.70 14.22
C PRO A 62 -8.52 17.15 14.34
N VAL A 63 -9.18 17.28 13.19
CA VAL A 63 -10.60 17.58 13.13
C VAL A 63 -11.33 16.34 13.66
N GLN A 64 -12.22 16.56 14.62
CA GLN A 64 -12.94 15.51 15.34
C GLN A 64 -14.11 14.91 14.56
N ASN A 65 -14.02 14.80 13.22
CA ASN A 65 -15.08 14.24 12.40
C ASN A 65 -14.77 12.83 11.93
N THR A 66 -15.76 11.96 12.15
CA THR A 66 -15.65 10.52 11.93
C THR A 66 -16.28 10.15 10.58
N VAL A 67 -15.76 10.74 9.50
CA VAL A 67 -16.05 10.26 8.14
C VAL A 67 -15.53 8.82 8.07
N ALA A 68 -16.39 7.86 7.74
CA ALA A 68 -16.01 6.45 7.73
C ALA A 68 -15.30 6.10 6.42
N ILE A 69 -15.83 6.61 5.30
CA ILE A 69 -15.30 6.36 3.96
C ILE A 69 -15.13 7.69 3.23
N CYS A 70 -13.96 7.88 2.65
CA CYS A 70 -13.73 8.95 1.69
C CYS A 70 -13.15 8.38 0.41
N GLU A 71 -13.79 8.64 -0.72
CA GLU A 71 -13.31 8.31 -2.06
C GLU A 71 -12.97 9.61 -2.78
N VAL A 72 -11.75 9.67 -3.30
CA VAL A 72 -11.25 10.83 -4.02
C VAL A 72 -10.78 10.40 -5.40
N VAL A 73 -11.34 11.01 -6.43
CA VAL A 73 -10.99 10.75 -7.82
C VAL A 73 -10.38 12.01 -8.42
N SER A 74 -9.08 11.96 -8.69
CA SER A 74 -8.41 12.99 -9.49
C SER A 74 -8.72 12.76 -10.96
N GLY A 75 -9.27 13.77 -11.65
CA GLY A 75 -9.53 13.69 -13.10
C GLY A 75 -8.25 13.70 -13.96
N ASP A 76 -8.41 13.27 -15.21
CA ASP A 76 -7.34 13.25 -16.21
C ASP A 76 -7.10 14.63 -16.84
N LEU A 77 -5.82 14.89 -17.11
CA LEU A 77 -5.32 16.06 -17.80
C LEU A 77 -4.96 15.70 -19.24
N ASP A 78 -5.91 15.79 -20.17
CA ASP A 78 -5.59 15.68 -21.59
C ASP A 78 -4.90 16.98 -22.08
N GLY A 79 -3.62 16.89 -22.44
CA GLY A 79 -2.98 17.82 -23.38
C GLY A 79 -2.21 19.05 -22.84
N TRP A 80 -1.63 19.02 -21.63
CA TRP A 80 -0.95 20.19 -21.05
C TRP A 80 0.49 19.91 -20.56
N ASP A 81 1.41 20.85 -20.83
CA ASP A 81 2.86 20.78 -20.53
C ASP A 81 3.20 20.78 -19.03
N SER A 82 4.34 20.16 -18.69
CA SER A 82 4.74 19.79 -17.32
C SER A 82 5.15 20.95 -16.39
N ALA A 83 5.35 22.16 -16.91
CA ALA A 83 5.90 23.28 -16.13
C ALA A 83 4.86 23.96 -15.21
N ASP A 84 3.56 23.86 -15.52
CA ASP A 84 2.48 24.49 -14.74
C ASP A 84 1.84 23.54 -13.70
N VAL A 85 2.42 22.34 -13.54
CA VAL A 85 1.88 21.25 -12.72
C VAL A 85 2.04 21.52 -11.22
N ASP A 86 3.13 22.16 -10.81
CA ASP A 86 3.50 22.39 -9.40
C ASP A 86 2.55 23.31 -8.64
N PHE A 87 1.92 24.29 -9.31
CA PHE A 87 0.95 25.19 -8.68
C PHE A 87 -0.45 24.57 -8.60
N ARG A 88 -0.82 23.72 -9.57
CA ARG A 88 -2.16 23.16 -9.71
C ARG A 88 -2.40 21.99 -8.76
N LEU A 89 -1.40 21.13 -8.57
CA LEU A 89 -1.47 19.99 -7.65
C LEU A 89 -1.55 20.39 -6.17
N ARG A 90 -1.25 21.65 -5.81
CA ARG A 90 -1.33 22.12 -4.42
C ARG A 90 -2.73 21.98 -3.85
N HIS A 91 -3.76 22.13 -4.67
CA HIS A 91 -5.15 22.01 -4.24
C HIS A 91 -5.48 20.59 -3.76
N GLU A 92 -5.19 19.59 -4.58
CA GLU A 92 -5.35 18.20 -4.23
C GLU A 92 -4.40 17.81 -3.09
N GLN A 93 -3.14 18.24 -3.11
CA GLN A 93 -2.16 18.01 -2.02
C GLN A 93 -2.66 18.49 -0.67
N ILE A 94 -3.15 19.73 -0.59
CA ILE A 94 -3.63 20.32 0.65
C ILE A 94 -4.83 19.55 1.16
N LEU A 95 -5.80 19.25 0.30
CA LEU A 95 -6.97 18.48 0.69
C LEU A 95 -6.58 17.06 1.13
N PHE A 96 -5.71 16.39 0.39
CA PHE A 96 -5.27 15.05 0.75
C PHE A 96 -4.52 15.03 2.07
N ARG A 97 -3.64 15.99 2.33
CA ARG A 97 -2.99 16.14 3.63
C ARG A 97 -4.01 16.38 4.73
N ALA A 98 -4.94 17.30 4.51
CA ALA A 98 -6.01 17.58 5.46
C ALA A 98 -6.91 16.37 5.72
N LEU A 99 -7.18 15.52 4.73
CA LEU A 99 -7.94 14.27 4.85
C LEU A 99 -7.12 13.13 5.49
N ALA A 100 -5.80 13.10 5.25
CA ALA A 100 -4.90 12.11 5.84
C ALA A 100 -4.77 12.29 7.37
N THR A 101 -4.82 13.54 7.85
CA THR A 101 -4.82 13.86 9.28
C THR A 101 -6.18 13.64 9.97
N GLN A 102 -7.25 13.36 9.22
CA GLN A 102 -8.57 13.04 9.78
C GLN A 102 -8.64 11.61 10.32
N HIS A 103 -9.60 11.38 11.21
CA HIS A 103 -9.99 10.04 11.65
C HIS A 103 -10.85 9.28 10.62
N ILE A 104 -10.39 9.22 9.37
CA ILE A 104 -11.03 8.50 8.28
C ILE A 104 -10.60 7.03 8.28
N ARG A 105 -11.56 6.13 8.54
CA ARG A 105 -11.32 4.68 8.60
C ARG A 105 -10.90 4.09 7.27
N LEU A 106 -11.49 4.54 6.17
CA LEU A 106 -11.16 4.14 4.81
C LEU A 106 -11.02 5.37 3.90
N LEU A 107 -9.81 5.64 3.43
CA LEU A 107 -9.57 6.68 2.42
C LEU A 107 -9.10 5.99 1.14
N THR A 108 -9.88 6.12 0.07
CA THR A 108 -9.52 5.66 -1.27
C THR A 108 -9.17 6.87 -2.11
N ILE A 109 -7.99 6.86 -2.69
CA ILE A 109 -7.49 7.90 -3.58
C ILE A 109 -7.18 7.23 -4.91
N THR A 110 -7.90 7.64 -5.95
CA THR A 110 -7.60 7.27 -7.32
C THR A 110 -6.77 8.38 -7.93
N CYS A 111 -5.48 8.11 -8.09
CA CYS A 111 -4.50 9.02 -8.64
C CYS A 111 -4.41 8.86 -10.16
N SER A 112 -4.43 9.98 -10.89
CA SER A 112 -3.87 10.04 -12.24
C SER A 112 -2.34 9.99 -12.18
N PRO A 113 -1.62 9.67 -13.28
CA PRO A 113 -0.15 9.63 -13.31
C PRO A 113 0.54 10.87 -12.73
N ARG A 114 -0.10 12.04 -12.81
CA ARG A 114 0.44 13.34 -12.35
C ARG A 114 0.23 13.61 -10.86
N THR A 115 -0.72 12.93 -10.21
CA THR A 115 -0.96 13.05 -8.76
C THR A 115 -0.18 12.02 -7.94
N LEU A 116 0.68 11.22 -8.59
CA LEU A 116 1.44 10.19 -7.92
C LEU A 116 2.35 10.76 -6.85
N ASP A 117 3.11 11.82 -7.17
CA ASP A 117 4.01 12.53 -6.24
C ASP A 117 3.31 13.00 -4.96
N VAL A 118 2.00 13.27 -5.06
CA VAL A 118 1.17 13.64 -3.92
C VAL A 118 0.87 12.45 -3.03
N ALA A 119 0.46 11.32 -3.63
CA ALA A 119 0.32 10.06 -2.92
C ALA A 119 1.65 9.63 -2.28
N GLU A 120 2.78 9.87 -2.96
CA GLU A 120 4.11 9.64 -2.39
C GLU A 120 4.36 10.45 -1.14
N SER A 121 4.14 11.77 -1.19
CA SER A 121 4.33 12.66 -0.05
C SER A 121 3.48 12.22 1.13
N LEU A 122 2.22 11.83 0.89
CA LEU A 122 1.33 11.39 1.97
C LEU A 122 1.86 10.13 2.64
N LEU A 123 2.33 9.15 1.85
CA LEU A 123 2.93 7.93 2.40
C LEU A 123 4.20 8.22 3.21
N ARG A 124 5.04 9.17 2.76
CA ARG A 124 6.23 9.62 3.51
C ARG A 124 5.85 10.26 4.86
N ASP A 125 4.81 11.09 4.85
CA ASP A 125 4.37 11.84 6.03
C ASP A 125 3.66 10.95 7.08
N MET A 126 3.25 9.72 6.70
CA MET A 126 2.64 8.76 7.62
C MET A 126 3.70 8.07 8.49
N SER A 127 3.89 8.57 9.71
CA SER A 127 4.84 8.00 10.70
C SER A 127 4.34 6.74 11.41
N THR A 128 3.06 6.38 11.26
CA THR A 128 2.39 5.30 12.01
C THR A 128 2.04 4.08 11.15
N LEU A 129 2.66 3.93 9.98
CA LEU A 129 2.42 2.80 9.07
C LEU A 129 2.75 1.47 9.76
N ARG A 130 1.76 0.58 9.82
CA ARG A 130 1.87 -0.73 10.48
C ARG A 130 1.89 -1.87 9.48
N HIS A 131 1.04 -1.79 8.46
CA HIS A 131 0.92 -2.82 7.43
C HIS A 131 0.92 -2.18 6.05
N VAL A 132 1.73 -2.71 5.15
CA VAL A 132 1.92 -2.14 3.81
C VAL A 132 1.82 -3.25 2.78
N GLU A 133 1.02 -3.03 1.74
CA GLU A 133 0.93 -3.90 0.57
C GLU A 133 1.14 -3.08 -0.70
N LEU A 134 2.22 -3.37 -1.42
CA LEU A 134 2.58 -2.74 -2.68
C LEU A 134 2.30 -3.69 -3.85
N ARG A 135 1.38 -3.29 -4.72
CA ARG A 135 0.99 -4.02 -5.93
C ARG A 135 1.06 -3.11 -7.14
N PRO A 136 1.19 -3.62 -8.38
CA PRO A 136 1.45 -2.79 -9.55
C PRO A 136 0.43 -1.63 -9.73
N ALA A 137 -0.87 -1.89 -9.55
CA ALA A 137 -1.93 -0.88 -9.72
C ALA A 137 -2.49 -0.31 -8.41
N GLU A 138 -2.03 -0.78 -7.25
CA GLU A 138 -2.59 -0.36 -5.96
C GLU A 138 -1.56 -0.41 -4.83
N VAL A 139 -1.61 0.59 -3.94
CA VAL A 139 -0.93 0.56 -2.65
C VAL A 139 -1.97 0.60 -1.55
N LYS A 140 -1.89 -0.37 -0.63
CA LYS A 140 -2.75 -0.44 0.56
C LYS A 140 -1.88 -0.28 1.79
N VAL A 141 -2.27 0.65 2.67
CA VAL A 141 -1.59 0.84 3.94
C VAL A 141 -2.58 0.87 5.10
N GLU A 142 -2.14 0.34 6.23
CA GLU A 142 -2.83 0.40 7.53
C GLU A 142 -1.95 1.16 8.52
N ASP A 143 -2.52 2.10 9.26
CA ASP A 143 -1.85 2.71 10.40
C ASP A 143 -2.04 1.89 11.71
N ASP A 144 -1.38 2.31 12.77
CA ASP A 144 -1.47 1.73 14.12
C ASP A 144 -2.89 1.77 14.74
N ARG A 145 -3.75 2.68 14.26
CA ARG A 145 -5.16 2.81 14.66
C ARG A 145 -6.08 1.89 13.86
N GLY A 146 -5.58 1.19 12.85
CA GLY A 146 -6.36 0.32 11.97
C GLY A 146 -7.09 1.06 10.86
N PHE A 147 -6.68 2.30 10.53
CA PHE A 147 -7.24 3.05 9.41
C PHE A 147 -6.54 2.64 8.11
N ILE A 148 -7.34 2.40 7.07
CA ILE A 148 -6.88 1.90 5.79
C ILE A 148 -6.85 3.04 4.77
N LYS A 149 -5.72 3.19 4.09
CA LYS A 149 -5.57 4.09 2.94
C LYS A 149 -5.27 3.25 1.70
N LEU A 150 -6.06 3.46 0.64
CA LEU A 150 -5.88 2.84 -0.66
C LEU A 150 -5.51 3.90 -1.68
N PHE A 151 -4.46 3.64 -2.43
CA PHE A 151 -4.00 4.46 -3.53
C PHE A 151 -4.09 3.63 -4.80
N HIS A 152 -5.03 3.95 -5.69
CA HIS A 152 -5.09 3.39 -7.04
C HIS A 152 -4.21 4.25 -7.96
N ARG A 153 -3.33 3.61 -8.72
CA ARG A 153 -2.35 4.29 -9.58
C ARG A 153 -2.35 3.71 -10.99
N ALA A 154 -1.95 4.54 -11.94
CA ALA A 154 -1.95 4.19 -13.35
C ALA A 154 -0.86 3.18 -13.71
N ASP A 155 0.43 3.42 -13.39
CA ASP A 155 1.51 2.50 -13.85
C ASP A 155 2.87 2.59 -13.11
N THR A 156 3.15 3.58 -12.27
CA THR A 156 4.52 3.85 -11.79
C THR A 156 4.82 3.45 -10.33
N LEU A 157 6.01 2.87 -10.15
CA LEU A 157 6.57 2.30 -8.91
C LEU A 157 6.77 3.37 -7.82
N LEU A 158 6.33 3.05 -6.60
CA LEU A 158 6.44 3.88 -5.39
C LEU A 158 7.63 3.41 -4.52
N THR A 159 8.53 2.61 -5.09
CA THR A 159 9.53 1.84 -4.34
C THR A 159 10.53 2.72 -3.57
N ASN A 160 10.79 3.94 -4.03
CA ASN A 160 11.70 4.87 -3.36
C ASN A 160 11.05 5.69 -2.23
N VAL A 161 9.72 5.66 -2.12
CA VAL A 161 8.94 6.52 -1.22
C VAL A 161 8.95 6.03 0.21
N LEU A 162 9.05 4.71 0.40
CA LEU A 162 8.76 4.09 1.70
C LEU A 162 9.96 4.07 2.64
N ALA A 163 11.19 4.31 2.17
CA ALA A 163 12.40 4.11 2.97
C ALA A 163 12.43 4.84 4.35
N PRO A 164 11.87 6.06 4.55
CA PRO A 164 11.87 6.73 5.86
C PRO A 164 10.73 6.28 6.80
N SER A 165 9.61 5.79 6.25
CA SER A 165 8.35 5.61 7.00
C SER A 165 8.12 4.17 7.46
N MET A 166 9.12 3.30 7.27
CA MET A 166 8.98 1.85 7.44
C MET A 166 9.55 1.31 8.75
N ASP A 167 10.09 2.16 9.63
CA ASP A 167 10.63 1.74 10.93
C ASP A 167 9.59 1.01 11.81
N HIS A 168 8.31 1.32 11.59
CA HIS A 168 7.17 0.82 12.37
C HIS A 168 6.34 -0.21 11.61
N VAL A 169 6.78 -0.63 10.42
CA VAL A 169 6.04 -1.60 9.60
C VAL A 169 6.30 -3.01 10.11
N TYR A 170 5.22 -3.69 10.50
CA TYR A 170 5.23 -5.05 11.02
C TYR A 170 4.95 -6.10 9.95
N THR A 171 4.09 -5.76 8.97
CA THR A 171 3.79 -6.63 7.83
C THR A 171 4.03 -5.89 6.54
N LEU A 172 4.83 -6.47 5.65
CA LEU A 172 5.08 -5.95 4.31
C LEU A 172 4.70 -7.01 3.27
N ARG A 173 3.90 -6.63 2.29
CA ARG A 173 3.63 -7.43 1.10
C ARG A 173 4.12 -6.69 -0.13
N LEU A 174 4.95 -7.35 -0.93
CA LEU A 174 5.50 -6.80 -2.17
C LEU A 174 5.12 -7.69 -3.34
N SER A 175 4.69 -7.07 -4.43
CA SER A 175 4.63 -7.74 -5.72
C SER A 175 6.00 -7.85 -6.39
N ILE A 176 6.02 -8.61 -7.48
CA ILE A 176 7.22 -9.00 -8.21
C ILE A 176 8.00 -7.81 -8.79
N LEU A 177 7.30 -6.74 -9.17
CA LEU A 177 7.91 -5.53 -9.69
C LEU A 177 8.44 -4.65 -8.55
N GLU A 178 7.80 -4.73 -7.39
CA GLU A 178 8.09 -3.89 -6.25
C GLU A 178 9.35 -4.37 -5.53
N TRP A 179 9.45 -5.65 -5.17
CA TRP A 179 10.60 -6.16 -4.39
C TRP A 179 11.96 -6.13 -5.12
N THR A 180 11.99 -6.17 -6.46
CA THR A 180 13.22 -6.05 -7.28
C THR A 180 13.71 -4.61 -7.35
N SER A 181 12.77 -3.67 -7.31
CA SER A 181 13.02 -2.23 -7.38
C SER A 181 13.04 -1.57 -6.00
N PHE A 182 12.77 -2.33 -4.93
CA PHE A 182 12.66 -1.83 -3.58
C PHE A 182 14.04 -1.50 -3.01
N ASN A 183 14.20 -0.26 -2.51
CA ASN A 183 15.42 0.11 -1.81
C ASN A 183 15.40 -0.49 -0.40
N TRP A 184 15.99 -1.67 -0.28
CA TRP A 184 16.05 -2.43 0.95
C TRP A 184 16.88 -1.71 2.03
N GLY A 185 16.19 -1.19 3.05
CA GLY A 185 16.77 -0.63 4.28
C GLY A 185 16.88 -1.63 5.43
N ILE A 186 17.10 -1.13 6.64
CA ILE A 186 16.96 -1.90 7.89
C ILE A 186 15.52 -1.73 8.38
N PHE A 187 14.79 -2.82 8.57
CA PHE A 187 13.42 -2.77 9.09
C PHE A 187 13.37 -3.37 10.49
N GLY A 188 13.46 -2.50 11.50
CA GLY A 188 13.55 -2.91 12.91
C GLY A 188 12.33 -3.67 13.41
N CYS A 189 11.12 -3.29 12.99
CA CYS A 189 9.87 -3.86 13.47
C CYS A 189 9.24 -4.90 12.53
N LEU A 190 9.81 -5.16 11.35
CA LEU A 190 9.20 -6.07 10.39
C LEU A 190 9.19 -7.49 10.94
N GLU A 191 8.00 -8.06 11.13
CA GLU A 191 7.78 -9.41 11.66
C GLU A 191 7.32 -10.39 10.57
N GLU A 192 6.58 -9.89 9.59
CA GLU A 192 6.00 -10.66 8.49
C GLU A 192 6.36 -10.04 7.13
N LEU A 193 6.91 -10.86 6.23
CA LEU A 193 7.21 -10.46 4.85
C LEU A 193 6.49 -11.41 3.88
N GLN A 194 5.75 -10.84 2.94
CA GLN A 194 5.07 -11.57 1.88
C GLN A 194 5.60 -11.10 0.52
N LEU A 195 6.01 -12.04 -0.31
CA LEU A 195 6.68 -11.76 -1.58
C LEU A 195 5.95 -12.52 -2.68
N ASP A 196 5.39 -11.77 -3.61
CA ASP A 196 4.69 -12.31 -4.77
C ASP A 196 5.61 -12.20 -5.99
N GLY A 197 5.87 -13.33 -6.65
CA GLY A 197 6.76 -13.33 -7.79
C GLY A 197 7.08 -14.71 -8.35
N THR A 198 8.09 -14.74 -9.22
CA THR A 198 8.61 -15.98 -9.78
C THR A 198 9.77 -16.51 -8.95
N VAL A 199 10.04 -17.80 -9.15
CA VAL A 199 11.11 -18.53 -8.49
C VAL A 199 12.49 -18.02 -8.93
N SER A 200 12.69 -17.81 -10.23
CA SER A 200 13.93 -17.32 -10.84
C SER A 200 14.40 -16.00 -10.22
N GLN A 201 13.47 -15.09 -9.95
CA GLN A 201 13.74 -13.77 -9.39
C GLN A 201 13.95 -13.76 -7.88
N SER A 202 13.54 -14.83 -7.18
CA SER A 202 13.80 -14.95 -5.75
C SER A 202 15.30 -14.91 -5.44
N HIS A 203 16.16 -15.38 -6.36
CA HIS A 203 17.62 -15.29 -6.23
C HIS A 203 18.15 -13.85 -6.13
N GLU A 204 17.41 -12.83 -6.59
CA GLU A 204 17.80 -11.42 -6.45
C GLU A 204 17.70 -10.91 -5.01
N MET A 205 16.95 -11.61 -4.14
CA MET A 205 16.90 -11.32 -2.69
C MET A 205 18.23 -11.52 -1.97
N ARG A 206 19.26 -12.11 -2.59
CA ARG A 206 20.59 -12.23 -1.99
C ARG A 206 21.21 -10.88 -1.58
N ARG A 207 20.63 -9.77 -2.02
CA ARG A 207 21.05 -8.40 -1.66
C ARG A 207 20.22 -7.77 -0.51
N ALA A 208 19.26 -8.50 0.06
CA ALA A 208 18.21 -7.89 0.86
C ALA A 208 18.53 -7.92 2.38
N VAL A 209 18.62 -6.73 2.97
CA VAL A 209 17.97 -6.35 4.24
C VAL A 209 18.50 -6.87 5.58
N GLY A 210 18.59 -5.95 6.54
CA GLY A 210 18.54 -6.30 7.96
C GLY A 210 17.13 -6.17 8.57
N CYS A 211 16.44 -7.29 8.79
CA CYS A 211 15.14 -7.32 9.48
C CYS A 211 15.24 -8.09 10.80
N PRO A 212 15.86 -7.54 11.86
CA PRO A 212 16.18 -8.31 13.08
C PRO A 212 14.96 -8.93 13.78
N SER A 213 13.76 -8.39 13.53
CA SER A 213 12.51 -8.87 14.11
C SER A 213 11.74 -9.85 13.21
N LEU A 214 12.22 -10.20 12.02
CA LEU A 214 11.44 -11.03 11.10
C LEU A 214 11.25 -12.43 11.66
N ARG A 215 10.00 -12.90 11.64
CA ARG A 215 9.61 -14.23 12.13
C ARG A 215 8.96 -15.06 11.03
N ARG A 216 8.29 -14.43 10.09
CA ARG A 216 7.45 -15.10 9.09
C ARG A 216 7.75 -14.59 7.70
N VAL A 217 8.01 -15.51 6.77
CA VAL A 217 8.14 -15.22 5.34
C VAL A 217 7.12 -16.04 4.58
N THR A 218 6.41 -15.40 3.65
CA THR A 218 5.50 -16.07 2.72
C THR A 218 5.94 -15.80 1.30
N PHE A 219 6.19 -16.85 0.53
CA PHE A 219 6.37 -16.77 -0.92
C PHE A 219 5.06 -17.11 -1.62
N LEU A 220 4.63 -16.20 -2.48
CA LEU A 220 3.44 -16.30 -3.31
C LEU A 220 3.92 -16.54 -4.74
N LEU A 221 4.06 -17.83 -5.08
CA LEU A 221 4.68 -18.22 -6.34
C LEU A 221 3.61 -18.39 -7.41
N SER A 222 3.70 -17.57 -8.46
CA SER A 222 2.78 -17.66 -9.59
C SER A 222 3.24 -18.72 -10.61
N ARG A 223 2.26 -19.41 -11.24
CA ARG A 223 2.48 -20.45 -12.26
C ARG A 223 3.39 -20.03 -13.41
N TYR A 224 3.41 -18.75 -13.76
CA TYR A 224 4.24 -18.22 -14.84
C TYR A 224 5.74 -18.29 -14.53
N GLY A 225 6.13 -18.42 -13.26
CA GLY A 225 7.53 -18.62 -12.86
C GLY A 225 8.06 -20.04 -12.98
N ALA A 226 7.20 -21.03 -13.24
CA ALA A 226 7.62 -22.41 -13.48
C ALA A 226 8.22 -22.60 -14.89
N HIS A 227 7.89 -21.71 -15.84
CA HIS A 227 8.44 -21.72 -17.20
C HIS A 227 9.83 -21.09 -17.34
N ASP A 228 10.36 -20.47 -16.29
CA ASP A 228 11.69 -19.82 -16.31
C ASP A 228 12.85 -20.81 -16.13
N TRP A 229 12.55 -22.02 -15.67
CA TRP A 229 13.49 -23.12 -15.73
C TRP A 229 13.08 -23.91 -16.96
N ASP A 230 13.97 -24.08 -17.94
CA ASP A 230 13.79 -24.94 -19.12
C ASP A 230 13.64 -26.43 -18.72
N ILE A 231 12.70 -26.71 -17.82
CA ILE A 231 12.32 -28.03 -17.36
C ILE A 231 11.11 -28.39 -18.22
N GLU A 232 11.39 -28.75 -19.46
CA GLU A 232 10.38 -29.16 -20.45
C GLU A 232 9.64 -30.46 -20.07
N ASP A 233 9.90 -31.05 -18.88
CA ASP A 233 9.35 -32.35 -18.46
C ASP A 233 9.30 -32.56 -16.92
N SER A 234 8.86 -31.59 -16.10
CA SER A 234 8.71 -31.85 -14.65
C SER A 234 7.35 -32.40 -14.25
N SER A 235 7.39 -33.55 -13.57
CA SER A 235 6.28 -34.01 -12.73
C SER A 235 6.02 -33.01 -11.59
N PRO A 236 4.78 -32.85 -11.11
CA PRO A 236 4.44 -31.91 -10.02
C PRO A 236 5.29 -32.07 -8.75
N GLU A 237 5.78 -33.29 -8.49
CA GLU A 237 6.64 -33.61 -7.34
C GLU A 237 8.03 -32.95 -7.46
N HIS A 238 8.58 -32.83 -8.66
CA HIS A 238 9.88 -32.17 -8.89
C HIS A 238 9.76 -30.64 -8.72
N ASP A 239 8.60 -30.07 -9.06
CA ASP A 239 8.34 -28.65 -8.86
C ASP A 239 8.28 -28.35 -7.35
N GLU A 240 7.59 -29.15 -6.55
CA GLU A 240 7.49 -28.97 -5.09
C GLU A 240 8.86 -29.05 -4.40
N ASP A 241 9.71 -30.03 -4.76
CA ASP A 241 11.06 -30.17 -4.20
C ASP A 241 11.99 -29.00 -4.58
N ALA A 242 11.88 -28.49 -5.81
CA ALA A 242 12.61 -27.31 -6.26
C ALA A 242 12.18 -26.05 -5.49
N LEU A 243 10.87 -25.89 -5.25
CA LEU A 243 10.33 -24.79 -4.45
C LEU A 243 10.86 -24.81 -3.00
N VAL A 244 10.86 -25.98 -2.38
CA VAL A 244 11.40 -26.17 -1.02
C VAL A 244 12.90 -25.86 -1.00
N ALA A 245 13.67 -26.35 -1.98
CA ALA A 245 15.09 -26.09 -2.09
C ALA A 245 15.41 -24.59 -2.27
N ILE A 246 14.60 -23.85 -3.01
CA ILE A 246 14.76 -22.41 -3.24
C ILE A 246 14.42 -21.61 -1.99
N ALA A 247 13.32 -21.95 -1.32
CA ALA A 247 12.95 -21.30 -0.07
C ALA A 247 14.00 -21.55 1.02
N LEU A 248 14.57 -22.76 1.07
CA LEU A 248 15.73 -23.08 1.91
C LEU A 248 16.98 -22.29 1.48
N ALA A 249 17.26 -22.18 0.19
CA ALA A 249 18.40 -21.43 -0.32
C ALA A 249 18.31 -19.93 -0.02
N LEU A 250 17.11 -19.34 0.02
CA LEU A 250 16.88 -17.95 0.44
C LEU A 250 17.05 -17.77 1.94
N THR A 251 16.66 -18.78 2.72
CA THR A 251 16.88 -18.77 4.17
C THR A 251 18.35 -18.97 4.53
N VAL A 252 19.04 -19.87 3.83
CA VAL A 252 20.49 -20.13 3.95
C VAL A 252 21.30 -18.96 3.39
N GLY A 253 20.80 -18.31 2.34
CA GLY A 253 21.40 -17.18 1.65
C GLY A 253 21.50 -15.90 2.48
N ARG A 254 21.12 -15.96 3.76
CA ARG A 254 21.23 -14.89 4.76
C ARG A 254 20.70 -13.57 4.23
N LEU A 255 19.42 -13.35 4.49
CA LEU A 255 18.95 -12.00 4.80
C LEU A 255 19.83 -11.53 5.98
N ASP A 256 20.87 -10.75 5.66
CA ASP A 256 22.22 -10.85 6.23
C ASP A 256 22.32 -10.38 7.70
N ALA A 257 21.19 -10.05 8.33
CA ALA A 257 21.11 -9.50 9.68
C ALA A 257 20.08 -10.19 10.59
N TRP A 258 19.66 -11.43 10.32
CA TRP A 258 18.78 -12.14 11.24
C TRP A 258 19.50 -12.75 12.45
N PRO A 259 19.19 -12.31 13.68
CA PRO A 259 19.82 -12.84 14.88
C PRO A 259 19.21 -14.18 15.33
N ARG A 260 18.12 -14.65 14.70
CA ARG A 260 17.34 -15.81 15.15
C ARG A 260 16.84 -16.66 13.97
N PRO A 261 16.60 -17.97 14.18
CA PRO A 261 15.95 -18.82 13.19
C PRO A 261 14.56 -18.28 12.82
N LEU A 262 14.18 -18.41 11.55
CA LEU A 262 12.84 -18.03 11.09
C LEU A 262 11.81 -18.94 11.76
N GLN A 263 10.73 -18.36 12.29
CA GLN A 263 9.69 -19.15 12.95
C GLN A 263 8.90 -19.96 11.92
N GLN A 264 8.54 -19.36 10.80
CA GLN A 264 7.74 -20.01 9.77
C GLN A 264 8.07 -19.49 8.37
N LEU A 265 8.28 -20.44 7.46
CA LEU A 265 8.38 -20.20 6.03
C LEU A 265 7.14 -20.79 5.37
N THR A 266 6.35 -19.96 4.70
CA THR A 266 5.17 -20.40 3.98
C THR A 266 5.43 -20.28 2.49
N ILE A 267 5.13 -21.32 1.73
CA ILE A 267 5.20 -21.33 0.28
C ILE A 267 3.78 -21.60 -0.22
N THR A 268 3.28 -20.69 -1.03
CA THR A 268 1.98 -20.81 -1.68
C THR A 268 2.15 -20.87 -3.18
N GLY A 269 1.34 -21.67 -3.87
CA GLY A 269 1.44 -21.80 -5.31
C GLY A 269 0.32 -22.65 -5.91
N ASP A 270 0.13 -22.50 -7.21
CA ASP A 270 -0.88 -23.27 -7.98
C ASP A 270 -0.45 -24.75 -8.20
N CYS A 271 0.83 -25.08 -7.97
CA CYS A 271 1.36 -26.45 -8.05
C CYS A 271 1.21 -27.24 -6.73
N ILE A 272 1.02 -26.55 -5.60
CA ILE A 272 0.81 -27.20 -4.32
C ILE A 272 -0.61 -27.77 -4.33
N THR A 273 -0.70 -29.08 -4.49
CA THR A 273 -2.00 -29.77 -4.61
C THR A 273 -2.65 -30.04 -3.24
N ARG A 274 -1.86 -29.94 -2.17
CA ARG A 274 -2.28 -30.23 -0.79
C ARG A 274 -1.50 -29.37 0.20
N ASP A 275 -2.19 -28.95 1.25
CA ASP A 275 -1.54 -28.27 2.35
C ASP A 275 -0.70 -29.26 3.15
N PHE A 276 0.55 -28.89 3.44
CA PHE A 276 1.49 -29.71 4.19
C PHE A 276 2.32 -28.85 5.13
N THR A 277 2.79 -29.44 6.24
CA THR A 277 3.68 -28.77 7.19
C THR A 277 4.84 -29.69 7.58
N PHE A 278 6.06 -29.21 7.36
CA PHE A 278 7.30 -29.83 7.80
C PHE A 278 7.78 -29.13 9.08
N ASP A 279 7.99 -29.90 10.15
CA ASP A 279 8.77 -29.41 11.30
C ASP A 279 10.26 -29.49 10.95
N THR A 280 10.92 -28.34 10.92
CA THR A 280 12.33 -28.22 10.55
C THR A 280 13.18 -27.76 11.73
N ARG A 281 12.71 -27.89 12.98
CA ARG A 281 13.44 -27.48 14.21
C ARG A 281 14.88 -28.00 14.28
N HIS A 282 15.18 -29.11 13.60
CA HIS A 282 16.52 -29.69 13.54
C HIS A 282 17.49 -28.95 12.59
N THR A 283 16.99 -28.12 11.68
CA THR A 283 17.82 -27.38 10.71
C THR A 283 18.48 -26.13 11.30
N SER A 284 18.02 -25.66 12.48
CA SER A 284 18.42 -24.42 13.14
C SER A 284 18.20 -23.12 12.34
N LEU A 285 17.66 -23.20 11.12
CA LEU A 285 17.45 -22.06 10.22
C LEU A 285 15.98 -21.65 10.13
N VAL A 286 15.09 -22.64 10.07
CA VAL A 286 13.63 -22.47 10.04
C VAL A 286 13.03 -23.43 11.05
N SER A 287 12.03 -23.00 11.81
CA SER A 287 11.33 -23.90 12.74
C SER A 287 10.24 -24.70 12.04
N GLN A 288 9.55 -24.12 11.05
CA GLN A 288 8.46 -24.75 10.33
C GLN A 288 8.42 -24.30 8.86
N ILE A 289 8.27 -25.24 7.94
CA ILE A 289 7.96 -24.97 6.53
C ILE A 289 6.53 -25.41 6.26
N GLN A 290 5.71 -24.51 5.73
CA GLN A 290 4.33 -24.79 5.35
C GLN A 290 4.19 -24.65 3.83
N LEU A 291 3.68 -25.69 3.18
CA LEU A 291 3.20 -25.64 1.81
C LEU A 291 1.68 -25.45 1.88
N THR A 292 1.16 -24.44 1.20
CA THR A 292 -0.28 -24.25 1.10
C THR A 292 -0.70 -24.02 -0.34
N THR A 293 -1.91 -24.44 -0.67
CA THR A 293 -2.59 -23.99 -1.90
C THR A 293 -2.65 -22.45 -1.95
N ARG A 294 -2.84 -21.89 -3.16
CA ARG A 294 -2.87 -20.43 -3.43
C ARG A 294 -3.60 -19.66 -2.30
N PRO A 295 -3.02 -18.55 -1.81
CA PRO A 295 -3.51 -17.88 -0.60
C PRO A 295 -4.96 -17.40 -0.69
N GLY A 296 -5.50 -17.10 0.49
CA GLY A 296 -6.68 -16.25 0.64
C GLY A 296 -6.44 -14.78 0.20
N PRO A 297 -7.50 -13.98 0.13
CA PRO A 297 -7.44 -12.58 -0.31
C PRO A 297 -6.53 -11.71 0.57
N SER A 298 -6.23 -10.49 0.12
CA SER A 298 -5.46 -9.54 0.95
C SER A 298 -6.14 -9.37 2.30
N ARG A 299 -5.34 -9.22 3.37
CA ARG A 299 -5.85 -8.92 4.72
C ARG A 299 -6.76 -7.69 4.74
N PHE A 300 -6.52 -6.75 3.81
CA PHE A 300 -7.30 -5.55 3.67
C PHE A 300 -8.67 -5.80 3.03
N ASP A 301 -8.78 -6.78 2.12
CA ASP A 301 -9.96 -6.96 1.28
C ASP A 301 -11.23 -7.21 2.11
N GLY A 302 -11.13 -7.99 3.20
CA GLY A 302 -12.23 -8.23 4.12
C GLY A 302 -12.69 -6.99 4.88
N ALA A 303 -11.74 -6.20 5.41
CA ALA A 303 -12.04 -4.97 6.13
C ALA A 303 -12.62 -3.90 5.21
N ILE A 304 -12.06 -3.73 4.00
CA ILE A 304 -12.55 -2.80 2.98
C ILE A 304 -13.97 -3.19 2.57
N LYS A 305 -14.22 -4.46 2.26
CA LYS A 305 -15.55 -4.96 1.90
C LYS A 305 -16.56 -4.66 3.00
N THR A 306 -16.24 -5.01 4.24
CA THR A 306 -17.11 -4.77 5.40
C THR A 306 -17.43 -3.30 5.58
N LEU A 307 -16.42 -2.42 5.47
CA LEU A 307 -16.63 -0.97 5.56
C LEU A 307 -17.52 -0.48 4.44
N ARG A 308 -17.24 -0.85 3.18
CA ARG A 308 -18.07 -0.45 2.04
C ARG A 308 -19.51 -0.93 2.17
N GLU A 309 -19.74 -2.17 2.56
CA GLU A 309 -21.10 -2.72 2.75
C GLU A 309 -21.86 -2.05 3.90
N ALA A 310 -21.17 -1.64 4.96
CA ALA A 310 -21.80 -0.94 6.09
C ALA A 310 -22.23 0.50 5.77
N TYR A 311 -21.70 1.10 4.70
CA TYR A 311 -21.94 2.49 4.29
C TYR A 311 -22.16 2.64 2.77
N ALA A 312 -22.72 1.60 2.13
CA ALA A 312 -23.18 1.59 0.73
C ALA A 312 -24.61 2.11 0.63
#